data_AF-A0A661F012-F1
#
_entry.id   AF-A0A661F012-F1
#
_cell.length_a   1.000
_cell.length_b   1.000
_cell.length_c   1.000
_cell.angle_alpha   90.00
_cell.angle_beta   90.00
_cell.angle_gamma   90.00
#
_symmetry.space_group_name_H-M   'P 1'
#
loop_
_entity.id
_entity.type
_entity.pdbx_description
1 polymer ?
#
loop_
_entity_poly.entity_id
_entity_poly.type
_entity_poly.pdbx_seq_one_letter_code
_entity_poly.pdbx_strand_id
1 'polypeptide(L)' 'MLLRENLGPADIDRLVDEENATASRLIFTDQAIFELEQEKVFAKAWLYIGHESEIPNEGDYVTRNMGTDPVILTR' A
#
# COMPACT_ATOMS: atom_id res chain seq x y z
N MET A 1 1.05 18.70 14.74
CA MET A 1 0.65 19.66 13.70
C MET A 1 1.84 20.55 13.35
N LEU A 2 2.86 19.98 12.71
CA LEU A 2 3.98 20.72 12.12
C LEU A 2 4.49 19.90 10.92
N LEU A 3 4.65 20.61 9.80
CA LEU A 3 5.37 20.24 8.57
C LEU A 3 4.73 19.15 7.67
N ARG A 4 3.75 19.58 6.87
CA ARG A 4 3.50 19.02 5.53
C ARG A 4 4.61 19.51 4.58
N GLU A 5 5.86 19.14 4.85
CA GLU A 5 6.86 19.22 3.78
C GLU A 5 6.60 18.04 2.86
N ASN A 6 6.26 18.34 1.60
CA ASN A 6 6.17 17.31 0.57
C ASN A 6 7.53 16.61 0.51
N LEU A 7 7.58 15.35 0.95
CA LEU A 7 8.75 14.48 0.74
C LEU A 7 9.01 14.43 -0.78
N GLY A 8 10.14 15.00 -1.20
CA GLY A 8 10.55 14.96 -2.59
C GLY A 8 11.11 13.57 -2.93
N PRO A 9 11.27 13.23 -4.23
CA PRO A 9 11.88 11.96 -4.63
C PRO A 9 13.25 11.71 -3.97
N ALA A 10 14.07 12.75 -3.86
CA ALA A 10 15.39 12.68 -3.23
C ALA A 10 15.36 12.43 -1.70
N ASP A 11 14.23 12.68 -1.04
CA ASP A 11 14.04 12.38 0.38
C ASP A 11 13.63 10.91 0.59
N ILE A 12 12.91 10.33 -0.39
CA ILE A 12 12.53 8.92 -0.39
C ILE A 12 13.73 8.01 -0.64
N ASP A 13 14.61 8.35 -1.59
CA ASP A 13 15.79 7.55 -1.95
C ASP A 13 16.76 7.36 -0.76
N ARG A 14 16.69 8.21 0.27
CA ARG A 14 17.53 8.11 1.47
C ARG A 14 16.94 7.24 2.57
N LEU A 15 15.71 6.75 2.40
CA LEU A 15 15.03 5.97 3.42
C LEU A 15 15.50 4.52 3.48
N VAL A 16 16.07 4.00 2.38
CA VAL A 16 16.62 2.66 2.30
C VAL A 16 18.00 2.74 1.64
N ASP A 17 19.03 2.28 2.34
CA ASP A 17 20.40 2.19 1.86
C ASP A 17 20.75 0.71 1.70
N GLU A 18 20.72 0.24 0.46
CA GLU A 18 21.02 -1.15 0.10
C GLU A 18 22.49 -1.50 0.28
N GLU A 19 23.41 -0.55 0.05
CA GLU A 19 24.85 -0.78 0.14
C GLU A 19 25.28 -1.06 1.59
N ASN A 20 24.73 -0.29 2.53
CA ASN A 20 25.00 -0.45 3.96
C ASN A 20 23.97 -1.33 4.69
N ALA A 21 22.98 -1.86 3.97
CA ALA A 21 21.88 -2.67 4.51
C ALA A 21 21.15 -1.98 5.68
N THR A 22 20.87 -0.68 5.55
CA THR A 22 20.14 0.09 6.56
C THR A 22 18.81 0.62 6.02
N ALA A 23 17.82 0.74 6.89
CA ALA A 23 16.53 1.34 6.56
C ALA A 23 16.08 2.30 7.66
N SER A 24 15.60 3.48 7.26
CA SER A 24 15.00 4.45 8.16
C SER A 24 13.73 3.88 8.76
N ARG A 25 13.57 4.03 10.09
CA ARG A 25 12.35 3.58 10.78
C ARG A 25 11.09 4.34 10.36
N LEU A 26 11.25 5.50 9.71
CA LEU A 26 10.15 6.33 9.24
C LEU A 26 9.27 5.59 8.23
N ILE A 27 9.82 4.66 7.44
CA ILE A 27 9.04 3.88 6.47
C ILE A 27 7.91 3.07 7.11
N PHE A 28 7.98 2.81 8.42
CA PHE A 28 6.99 2.03 9.14
C PHE A 28 5.97 2.88 9.91
N THR A 29 6.26 4.16 10.14
CA THR A 29 5.50 4.97 11.12
C THR A 29 5.06 6.33 10.61
N ASP A 30 5.68 6.83 9.54
CA ASP A 30 5.39 8.17 9.04
C ASP A 30 4.10 8.18 8.22
N GLN A 31 3.19 9.10 8.57
CA GLN A 31 1.88 9.19 7.95
C GLN A 31 1.95 9.69 6.49
N ALA A 32 2.90 10.57 6.16
CA ALA A 32 3.04 11.09 4.80
C ALA A 32 3.62 10.01 3.87
N ILE A 33 4.53 9.18 4.37
CA ILE A 33 5.02 8.00 3.63
C ILE A 33 3.87 7.03 3.37
N PHE A 34 3.06 6.73 4.38
CA PHE A 34 1.88 5.87 4.21
C PHE A 34 0.92 6.39 3.13
N GLU A 35 0.62 7.68 3.13
CA GLU A 35 -0.24 8.31 2.11
C GLU A 35 0.36 8.18 0.70
N LEU A 36 1.68 8.35 0.57
CA LEU A 36 2.40 8.14 -0.69
C LEU A 36 2.36 6.67 -1.14
N GLU A 37 2.49 5.72 -0.21
CA GLU A 37 2.37 4.29 -0.53
C GLU A 37 0.98 3.96 -1.09
N GLN A 38 -0.08 4.53 -0.51
CA GLN A 38 -1.44 4.34 -1.03
C GLN A 38 -1.54 4.81 -2.49
N GLU A 39 -1.01 5.99 -2.83
CA GLU A 39 -1.08 6.56 -4.19
C GLU A 39 -0.15 5.87 -5.20
N LYS A 40 1.09 5.56 -4.79
CA LYS A 40 2.16 5.15 -5.70
C LYS A 40 2.33 3.64 -5.80
N VAL A 41 2.00 2.91 -4.73
CA VAL A 41 2.19 1.45 -4.64
C VAL A 41 0.84 0.75 -4.68
N PHE A 42 -0.01 0.92 -3.67
CA PHE A 42 -1.23 0.12 -3.52
C PHE A 42 -2.28 0.40 -4.61
N ALA A 43 -2.38 1.63 -5.11
CA ALA A 43 -3.26 1.98 -6.22
C ALA A 43 -2.81 1.43 -7.59
N LYS A 44 -1.59 0.88 -7.71
CA LYS A 44 -0.99 0.48 -8.99
C LYS A 44 -0.49 -0.96 -9.02
N ALA A 45 -0.25 -1.56 -7.86
CA ALA A 45 0.22 -2.94 -7.75
C ALA A 45 -0.93 -3.94 -7.87
N TRP A 46 -0.60 -5.17 -8.30
CA TRP A 46 -1.51 -6.29 -8.18
C TRP A 46 -1.62 -6.72 -6.72
N LEU A 47 -2.79 -6.50 -6.11
CA LEU A 47 -3.08 -6.90 -4.74
C LEU A 47 -3.83 -8.22 -4.74
N TYR A 48 -3.38 -9.17 -3.93
CA TYR A 48 -4.10 -10.41 -3.72
C TYR A 48 -5.46 -10.12 -3.08
N ILE A 49 -6.53 -10.56 -3.74
CA ILE A 49 -7.91 -10.26 -3.31
C ILE A 49 -8.66 -11.49 -2.78
N GLY A 50 -8.25 -12.70 -3.17
CA GLY A 50 -8.86 -13.94 -2.75
C GLY A 50 -8.54 -15.09 -3.68
N HIS A 51 -8.89 -16.29 -3.24
CA HIS A 51 -8.81 -17.52 -4.02
C HIS A 51 -10.15 -17.82 -4.69
N GLU A 52 -10.11 -18.44 -5.86
CA GLU A 52 -11.30 -18.75 -6.67
C GLU A 52 -12.34 -19.59 -5.90
N SER A 53 -11.88 -20.50 -5.03
CA SER A 53 -12.75 -21.36 -4.22
C SER A 53 -13.54 -20.62 -3.14
N GLU A 54 -13.23 -19.34 -2.87
CA GLU A 54 -14.00 -18.50 -1.94
C GLU A 54 -15.33 -18.05 -2.54
N ILE A 55 -15.43 -18.01 -3.88
CA ILE A 55 -16.62 -17.58 -4.62
C ILE A 55 -16.97 -18.58 -5.74
N PRO A 56 -17.20 -19.88 -5.44
CA PRO A 56 -17.28 -20.93 -6.47
C PRO A 56 -18.48 -20.81 -7.41
N ASN A 57 -19.57 -20.17 -7.00
CA ASN A 57 -20.82 -20.10 -7.77
C ASN A 57 -21.17 -18.66 -8.18
N GLU A 58 -22.04 -18.54 -9.19
CA GLU A 58 -22.61 -17.24 -9.61
C GLU A 58 -23.33 -16.56 -8.43
N GLY A 59 -23.02 -15.29 -8.22
CA GLY A 59 -23.59 -14.50 -7.13
C GLY A 59 -22.87 -14.62 -5.78
N ASP A 60 -21.90 -15.53 -5.64
CA ASP A 60 -21.03 -15.55 -4.47
C ASP A 60 -20.13 -14.30 -4.48
N TYR A 61 -20.04 -13.62 -3.34
CA TYR A 61 -19.16 -12.46 -3.17
C TYR A 61 -18.50 -12.43 -1.79
N VAL A 62 -17.35 -11.75 -1.73
CA VAL A 62 -16.65 -11.42 -0.49
C VAL A 62 -16.22 -9.95 -0.52
N THR A 63 -16.17 -9.32 0.65
CA THR A 63 -15.65 -7.95 0.80
C THR A 63 -14.20 -7.98 1.28
N ARG A 64 -13.35 -7.12 0.72
CA ARG A 64 -11.93 -7.00 1.05
C ARG A 64 -11.51 -5.55 0.96
N ASN A 65 -10.25 -5.28 1.31
CA ASN A 65 -9.65 -3.97 1.11
C ASN A 65 -8.54 -4.06 0.06
N MET A 66 -8.45 -3.07 -0.83
CA MET A 66 -7.31 -2.81 -1.69
C MET A 66 -6.63 -1.54 -1.19
N GLY A 67 -5.52 -1.69 -0.45
CA GLY A 67 -5.00 -0.59 0.36
C GLY A 67 -6.01 -0.19 1.43
N THR A 68 -6.46 1.05 1.41
CA THR A 68 -7.50 1.59 2.31
C THR A 68 -8.90 1.57 1.72
N ASP A 69 -9.05 1.19 0.44
CA ASP A 69 -10.33 1.21 -0.26
C ASP A 69 -11.08 -0.12 -0.10
N PRO A 70 -12.33 -0.12 0.40
CA PRO A 70 -13.15 -1.32 0.47
C PRO A 70 -13.66 -1.71 -0.93
N VAL A 71 -13.61 -3.00 -1.25
CA VAL A 71 -14.02 -3.56 -2.55
C VAL A 71 -14.86 -4.83 -2.39
N ILE A 72 -15.60 -5.16 -3.44
CA ILE A 72 -16.37 -6.40 -3.55
C ILE A 72 -15.73 -7.26 -4.63
N LEU A 73 -15.32 -8.49 -4.26
CA LEU A 73 -14.97 -9.55 -5.20
C LEU A 73 -16.20 -10.43 -5.40
N THR A 74 -16.66 -10.56 -6.64
CA THR A 74 -17.82 -11.40 -7.02
C THR A 74 -17.44 -12.32 -8.18
N ARG A 75 -18.08 -13.48 -8.25
CA ARG A 75 -18.03 -14.38 -9.43
C ARG A 75 -18.67 -13.73 -10.66
#